data_AF-A0A2I3TFD9-F1
#
_entry.id   AF-A0A2I3TFD9-F1
#
_cell.length_a   1.000
_cell.length_b   1.000
_cell.length_c   1.000
_cell.angle_alpha   90.00
_cell.angle_beta   90.00
_cell.angle_gamma   90.00
#
_symmetry.space_group_name_H-M   'P 1'
#
loop_
_entity.id
_entity.type
_entity.pdbx_description
1 polymer ?
#
loop_
_entity_poly.entity_id
_entity_poly.type
_entity_poly.pdbx_seq_one_letter_code
_entity_poly.pdbx_strand_id
1 'polypeptide(L)'
;MKMASSLAFLLLNFHVSLFLVQLLTPCSAQFSVLGPSGPILAMVGEDADLPCHLFPTMSAETMELRWVSSSLRQVVNVYADGKEVEDRQSAPYRGRTSILRDGITAGKAALRIHNVTASDSGKYLCYFQDGDFYEKALVELKVAEWRKIQYMAPDVILDPDTANAILLVSEDQRSVQRAEEPRDLPDNPERFEWRYCVLGCENFTSGRHYWEVEVGDRKEWHIGVCSKNVERKKGWVKMTPENGYWTMGLTDGNKYRALTEPRTNLKLPEPPRKVGIFLDYETGEISFYNATDGSHIYTFPHASFSEPLYPVFRILTLEPIALTICPIPKEVESSPDPDLVPDHSLETPVTPGLANESGEPQAEVTSLLLPAQPGAEVSPSATTNQNHKLQARTEALY
;
A
#
# COMPACT_ATOMS: atom_id res chain seq x y z
N MET A 1 83.91 17.29 16.58
CA MET A 1 83.29 15.97 16.36
C MET A 1 82.26 15.52 17.44
N LYS A 2 82.01 16.26 18.54
CA LYS A 2 81.06 15.83 19.60
C LYS A 2 79.58 16.16 19.34
N MET A 3 79.26 17.15 18.49
CA MET A 3 77.85 17.53 18.22
C MET A 3 77.10 16.55 17.29
N ALA A 4 77.78 15.94 16.32
CA ALA A 4 77.15 15.01 15.38
C ALA A 4 76.62 13.73 16.07
N SER A 5 77.30 13.28 17.13
CA SER A 5 76.88 12.12 17.92
C SER A 5 75.62 12.37 18.75
N SER A 6 75.39 13.61 19.19
CA SER A 6 74.22 13.97 20.01
C SER A 6 72.95 14.09 19.17
N LEU A 7 73.05 14.67 17.96
CA LEU A 7 71.92 14.69 17.02
C LEU A 7 71.53 13.28 16.56
N ALA A 8 72.50 12.40 16.30
CA ALA A 8 72.21 11.02 15.92
C ALA A 8 71.43 10.26 17.01
N PHE A 9 71.80 10.47 18.28
CA PHE A 9 71.08 9.89 19.43
C PHE A 9 69.65 10.44 19.57
N LEU A 10 69.45 11.74 19.38
CA LEU A 10 68.12 12.36 19.45
C LEU A 10 67.21 11.88 18.31
N LEU A 11 67.75 11.76 17.09
CA LEU A 11 67.02 11.23 15.94
C LEU A 11 66.65 9.76 16.12
N LEU A 12 67.55 8.94 16.68
CA LEU A 12 67.27 7.53 16.96
C LEU A 12 66.16 7.38 18.01
N ASN A 13 66.21 8.14 19.10
CA ASN A 13 65.16 8.14 20.12
C ASN A 13 63.82 8.64 19.56
N PHE A 14 63.84 9.65 18.68
CA PHE A 14 62.62 10.12 18.01
C PHE A 14 62.02 9.05 17.10
N HIS A 15 62.83 8.32 16.34
CA HIS A 15 62.35 7.22 15.48
C HIS A 15 61.84 6.05 16.31
N VAL A 16 62.50 5.71 17.43
CA VAL A 16 62.06 4.67 18.37
C VAL A 16 60.74 5.07 19.02
N SER A 17 60.57 6.32 19.47
CA SER A 17 59.31 6.83 19.99
C SER A 17 58.20 6.86 18.94
N LEU A 18 58.51 7.27 17.70
CA LEU A 18 57.53 7.27 16.60
C LEU A 18 57.09 5.85 16.25
N PHE A 19 58.03 4.89 16.21
CA PHE A 19 57.72 3.47 16.04
C PHE A 19 56.91 2.89 17.20
N LEU A 20 57.23 3.26 18.45
CA LEU A 20 56.43 2.86 19.63
C LEU A 20 55.02 3.44 19.59
N VAL A 21 54.85 4.69 19.15
CA VAL A 21 53.53 5.31 18.96
C VAL A 21 52.75 4.63 17.83
N GLN A 22 53.41 4.22 16.73
CA GLN A 22 52.80 3.45 15.65
C GLN A 22 52.48 1.99 16.03
N LEU A 23 53.23 1.38 16.97
CA LEU A 23 52.88 0.07 17.55
C LEU A 23 51.78 0.16 18.61
N LEU A 24 51.60 1.33 19.23
CA LEU A 24 50.58 1.58 20.25
C LEU A 24 49.28 2.16 19.67
N THR A 25 49.23 2.54 18.39
CA THR A 25 47.95 2.76 17.70
C THR A 25 47.26 1.41 17.55
N PRO A 26 46.13 1.18 18.24
CA PRO A 26 45.36 -0.04 18.04
C PRO A 26 45.02 -0.08 16.55
N CYS A 27 45.32 -1.20 15.89
CA CYS A 27 44.77 -1.47 14.58
C CYS A 27 43.24 -1.47 14.77
N SER A 28 42.57 -0.35 14.45
CA SER A 28 41.11 -0.34 14.37
C SER A 28 40.77 -1.44 13.37
N ALA A 29 40.19 -2.54 13.86
CA ALA A 29 39.77 -3.61 13.00
C ALA A 29 38.78 -3.01 12.00
N GLN A 30 39.18 -2.90 10.73
CA GLN A 30 38.28 -2.45 9.68
C GLN A 30 37.26 -3.56 9.46
N PHE A 31 36.03 -3.33 9.92
CA PHE A 31 34.89 -4.21 9.69
C PHE A 31 33.90 -3.56 8.73
N SER A 32 33.02 -4.37 8.17
CA SER A 32 31.81 -3.94 7.47
C SER A 32 30.59 -4.49 8.21
N VAL A 33 29.46 -3.80 8.09
CA VAL A 33 28.18 -4.27 8.64
C VAL A 33 27.33 -4.80 7.49
N LEU A 34 26.83 -6.03 7.64
CA LEU A 34 25.98 -6.69 6.66
C LEU A 34 24.56 -6.84 7.21
N GLY A 35 23.60 -6.34 6.44
CA GLY A 35 22.16 -6.54 6.67
C GLY A 35 21.61 -7.73 5.87
N PRO A 36 20.31 -8.03 5.98
CA PRO A 36 19.67 -9.05 5.16
C PRO A 36 19.64 -8.64 3.68
N SER A 37 19.64 -9.63 2.78
CA SER A 37 19.63 -9.42 1.33
C SER A 37 18.27 -8.99 0.78
N GLY A 38 17.20 -9.09 1.56
CA GLY A 38 15.83 -8.74 1.18
C GLY A 38 15.06 -8.10 2.33
N PRO A 39 13.84 -7.60 2.05
CA PRO A 39 13.01 -6.98 3.07
C PRO A 39 12.57 -8.03 4.11
N ILE A 40 12.51 -7.59 5.36
CA ILE A 40 11.91 -8.35 6.46
C ILE A 40 10.42 -8.06 6.44
N LEU A 41 9.61 -9.10 6.49
CA LEU A 41 8.16 -8.98 6.56
C LEU A 41 7.71 -9.12 8.01
N ALA A 42 6.84 -8.23 8.46
CA ALA A 42 6.21 -8.31 9.78
C ALA A 42 4.73 -7.94 9.70
N MET A 43 3.92 -8.54 10.55
CA MET A 43 2.50 -8.22 10.66
C MET A 43 2.28 -7.15 11.73
N VAL A 44 1.27 -6.29 11.56
CA VAL A 44 0.87 -5.36 12.62
C VAL A 44 0.48 -6.14 13.88
N GLY A 45 1.05 -5.77 15.02
CA GLY A 45 0.82 -6.39 16.32
C GLY A 45 1.86 -7.43 16.74
N GLU A 46 2.70 -7.90 15.81
CA GLU A 46 3.77 -8.86 16.10
C GLU A 46 5.08 -8.16 16.49
N ASP A 47 6.08 -8.94 16.89
CA ASP A 47 7.46 -8.46 17.06
C ASP A 47 8.23 -8.64 15.74
N ALA A 48 9.05 -7.65 15.37
CA ALA A 48 9.94 -7.74 14.22
C ALA A 48 11.41 -7.65 14.62
N ASP A 49 12.22 -8.59 14.12
CA ASP A 49 13.66 -8.62 14.35
C ASP A 49 14.41 -8.18 13.09
N LEU A 50 15.24 -7.15 13.23
CA LEU A 50 16.05 -6.57 12.16
C LEU A 50 17.52 -6.93 12.44
N PRO A 51 18.08 -7.97 11.79
CA PRO A 51 19.42 -8.44 12.09
C PRO A 51 20.50 -7.71 11.29
N CYS A 52 21.66 -7.58 11.92
CA CYS A 52 22.92 -7.20 11.30
C CYS A 52 24.05 -8.07 11.81
N HIS A 53 25.11 -8.18 11.03
CA HIS A 53 26.33 -8.84 11.47
C HIS A 53 27.60 -8.20 10.92
N LEU A 54 28.68 -8.32 11.67
CA LEU A 54 30.01 -7.88 11.25
C LEU A 54 30.65 -8.85 10.26
N PHE A 55 31.38 -8.28 9.31
CA PHE A 55 32.32 -9.00 8.45
C PHE A 55 33.69 -8.29 8.45
N PRO A 56 34.80 -9.00 8.72
CA PRO A 56 34.88 -10.39 9.16
C PRO A 56 34.23 -10.60 10.54
N THR A 57 33.94 -11.85 10.90
CA THR A 57 33.36 -12.20 12.20
C THR A 57 34.30 -11.81 13.33
N MET A 58 33.81 -10.96 14.25
CA MET A 58 34.54 -10.47 15.43
C MET A 58 33.57 -10.09 16.55
N SER A 59 34.04 -9.99 17.79
CA SER A 59 33.17 -9.58 18.91
C SER A 59 32.75 -8.11 18.79
N ALA A 60 31.49 -7.84 19.08
CA ALA A 60 30.90 -6.51 19.14
C ALA A 60 30.48 -6.11 20.57
N GLU A 61 30.94 -6.83 21.61
CA GLU A 61 30.52 -6.60 23.00
C GLU A 61 30.86 -5.21 23.54
N THR A 62 31.97 -4.63 23.07
CA THR A 62 32.44 -3.30 23.48
C THR A 62 32.00 -2.18 22.53
N MET A 63 31.28 -2.51 21.46
CA MET A 63 30.86 -1.54 20.45
C MET A 63 29.58 -0.82 20.86
N GLU A 64 29.42 0.44 20.44
CA GLU A 64 28.11 1.09 20.44
C GLU A 64 27.30 0.57 19.25
N LEU A 65 26.07 0.13 19.52
CA LEU A 65 25.09 -0.24 18.50
C LEU A 65 24.04 0.86 18.43
N ARG A 66 23.73 1.31 17.21
CA ARG A 66 22.71 2.34 17.00
C ARG A 66 21.81 2.00 15.83
N TRP A 67 20.52 2.14 16.03
CA TRP A 67 19.50 1.98 15.00
C TRP A 67 18.79 3.29 14.73
N VAL A 68 18.66 3.63 13.45
CA VAL A 68 18.02 4.88 13.00
C VAL A 68 17.02 4.55 11.90
N SER A 69 15.79 5.05 12.01
CA SER A 69 14.84 5.05 10.90
C SER A 69 15.36 6.03 9.84
N SER A 70 15.81 5.51 8.70
CA SER A 70 16.34 6.32 7.60
C SER A 70 15.27 7.21 7.00
N SER A 71 14.04 6.71 6.90
CA SER A 71 12.90 7.44 6.34
C SER A 71 12.53 8.64 7.22
N LEU A 72 12.47 8.42 8.54
CA LEU A 72 11.97 9.41 9.50
C LEU A 72 13.08 10.22 10.19
N ARG A 73 14.35 9.83 9.98
CA ARG A 73 15.53 10.38 10.68
C ARG A 73 15.42 10.32 12.21
N GLN A 74 14.72 9.31 12.71
CA GLN A 74 14.47 9.10 14.13
C GLN A 74 15.44 8.05 14.69
N VAL A 75 15.99 8.31 15.87
CA VAL A 75 16.77 7.31 16.62
C VAL A 75 15.79 6.29 17.20
N VAL A 76 15.95 5.04 16.77
CA VAL A 76 15.06 3.92 17.14
C VAL A 76 15.55 3.29 18.43
N ASN A 77 16.84 2.95 18.50
CA ASN A 77 17.47 2.40 19.70
C ASN A 77 18.98 2.71 19.72
N VAL A 78 19.55 2.82 20.91
CA VAL A 78 20.99 2.96 21.14
C VAL A 78 21.37 2.02 22.29
N TYR A 79 22.42 1.22 22.07
CA TYR A 79 23.03 0.36 23.07
C TYR A 79 24.50 0.73 23.21
N ALA A 80 24.90 1.15 24.40
CA ALA A 80 26.26 1.59 24.71
C ALA A 80 26.58 1.27 26.18
N ASP A 81 27.86 1.07 26.50
CA ASP A 81 28.33 0.83 27.88
C ASP A 81 27.58 -0.30 28.60
N GLY A 82 27.22 -1.36 27.88
CA GLY A 82 26.55 -2.52 28.46
C GLY A 82 25.03 -2.35 28.68
N LYS A 83 24.40 -1.24 28.26
CA LYS A 83 22.97 -0.98 28.49
C LYS A 83 22.30 -0.25 27.32
N GLU A 84 20.97 -0.33 27.29
CA GLU A 84 20.15 0.50 26.39
C GLU A 84 20.06 1.93 26.93
N VAL A 85 20.12 2.91 26.02
CA VAL A 85 20.13 4.34 26.34
C VAL A 85 18.78 4.96 25.94
N GLU A 86 17.79 4.80 26.80
CA GLU A 86 16.39 5.19 26.54
C GLU A 86 16.22 6.69 26.25
N ASP A 87 16.96 7.56 26.94
CA ASP A 87 16.88 9.02 26.78
C ASP A 87 17.23 9.51 25.35
N ARG A 88 17.92 8.68 24.57
CA ARG A 88 18.30 8.98 23.18
C ARG A 88 17.29 8.44 22.15
N GLN A 89 16.26 7.70 22.58
CA GLN A 89 15.24 7.17 21.69
C GLN A 89 14.18 8.23 21.35
N SER A 90 13.71 8.19 20.10
CA SER A 90 12.60 9.02 19.65
C SER A 90 11.29 8.50 20.25
N ALA A 91 10.36 9.42 20.56
CA ALA A 91 9.12 9.10 21.28
C ALA A 91 8.33 7.88 20.74
N PRO A 92 8.20 7.64 19.41
CA PRO A 92 7.45 6.48 18.89
C PRO A 92 8.03 5.10 19.24
N TYR A 93 9.32 5.03 19.57
CA TYR A 93 10.06 3.78 19.80
C TYR A 93 10.36 3.51 21.28
N ARG A 94 10.14 4.50 22.15
CA ARG A 94 10.43 4.39 23.58
C ARG A 94 9.60 3.27 24.22
N GLY A 95 10.29 2.34 24.89
CA GLY A 95 9.67 1.17 25.53
C GLY A 95 9.11 0.12 24.54
N ARG A 96 9.35 0.29 23.23
CA ARG A 96 8.92 -0.65 22.17
C ARG A 96 10.09 -1.33 21.48
N THR A 97 11.33 -1.05 21.85
CA THR A 97 12.49 -1.59 21.15
C THR A 97 13.48 -2.22 22.09
N SER A 98 14.14 -3.29 21.64
CA SER A 98 15.23 -3.92 22.37
C SER A 98 16.34 -4.41 21.44
N ILE A 99 17.57 -4.52 21.93
CA ILE A 99 18.71 -5.09 21.19
C ILE A 99 18.95 -6.54 21.60
N LEU A 100 18.72 -7.46 20.67
CA LEU A 100 19.03 -8.88 20.81
C LEU A 100 20.52 -9.13 20.59
N ARG A 101 21.18 -9.79 21.55
CA ARG A 101 22.64 -9.93 21.64
C ARG A 101 23.13 -11.39 21.74
N ASP A 102 22.28 -12.36 21.43
CA ASP A 102 22.59 -13.79 21.58
C ASP A 102 23.82 -14.25 20.74
N GLY A 103 24.22 -13.47 19.74
CA GLY A 103 25.41 -13.71 18.91
C GLY A 103 26.43 -12.58 18.92
N ILE A 104 26.44 -11.71 19.94
CA ILE A 104 27.27 -10.49 19.95
C ILE A 104 28.78 -10.76 19.93
N THR A 105 29.23 -11.87 20.52
CA THR A 105 30.63 -12.34 20.48
C THR A 105 31.07 -12.78 19.08
N ALA A 106 30.11 -13.12 18.22
CA ALA A 106 30.31 -13.38 16.80
C ALA A 106 29.90 -12.18 15.92
N GLY A 107 29.74 -11.00 16.51
CA GLY A 107 29.43 -9.77 15.80
C GLY A 107 28.00 -9.68 15.28
N LYS A 108 27.07 -10.47 15.82
CA LYS A 108 25.66 -10.46 15.45
C LYS A 108 24.84 -9.67 16.46
N ALA A 109 24.00 -8.78 15.98
CA ALA A 109 23.01 -8.09 16.79
C ALA A 109 21.73 -7.87 15.97
N ALA A 110 20.59 -7.84 16.64
CA ALA A 110 19.33 -7.50 15.99
C ALA A 110 18.56 -6.46 16.82
N LEU A 111 17.91 -5.52 16.13
CA LEU A 111 16.89 -4.68 16.75
C LEU A 111 15.57 -5.45 16.73
N ARG A 112 14.96 -5.63 17.90
CA ARG A 112 13.57 -6.04 18.03
C ARG A 112 12.69 -4.82 18.18
N ILE A 113 11.65 -4.72 17.35
CA ILE A 113 10.54 -3.77 17.51
C ILE A 113 9.33 -4.57 17.99
N HIS A 114 8.80 -4.21 19.15
CA HIS A 114 7.65 -4.87 19.75
C HIS A 114 6.33 -4.24 19.29
N ASN A 115 5.32 -5.11 19.10
CA ASN A 115 3.97 -4.71 18.72
C ASN A 115 3.98 -3.75 17.52
N VAL A 116 4.55 -4.22 16.41
CA VAL A 116 4.80 -3.47 15.17
C VAL A 116 3.53 -2.76 14.69
N THR A 117 3.66 -1.51 14.26
CA THR A 117 2.60 -0.71 13.63
C THR A 117 2.91 -0.50 12.15
N ALA A 118 1.90 -0.16 11.34
CA ALA A 118 2.13 0.10 9.92
C ALA A 118 3.12 1.27 9.66
N SER A 119 3.19 2.24 10.57
CA SER A 119 4.20 3.32 10.57
C SER A 119 5.65 2.85 10.76
N ASP A 120 5.87 1.63 11.23
CA ASP A 120 7.20 1.03 11.35
C ASP A 120 7.71 0.49 9.99
N SER A 121 6.86 0.47 8.96
CA SER A 121 7.31 0.10 7.60
C SER A 121 8.30 1.14 7.06
N GLY A 122 9.45 0.69 6.57
CA GLY A 122 10.45 1.56 5.96
C GLY A 122 11.88 1.04 6.06
N LYS A 123 12.82 1.97 5.87
CA LYS A 123 14.26 1.67 5.83
C LYS A 123 14.93 2.07 7.13
N TYR A 124 15.74 1.17 7.66
CA TYR A 124 16.48 1.31 8.90
C TYR A 124 17.98 1.24 8.63
N LEU A 125 18.75 2.03 9.36
CA LEU A 125 20.20 2.01 9.35
C LEU A 125 20.71 1.46 10.67
N CYS A 126 21.54 0.45 10.56
CA CYS A 126 22.12 -0.31 11.64
C CYS A 126 23.62 0.01 11.72
N TYR A 127 24.03 0.66 12.80
CA TYR A 127 25.40 1.12 13.01
C TYR A 127 26.10 0.26 14.05
N PHE A 128 27.35 -0.09 13.76
CA PHE A 128 28.31 -0.62 14.72
C PHE A 128 29.45 0.38 14.82
N GLN A 129 29.78 0.81 16.03
CA GLN A 129 30.83 1.81 16.28
C GLN A 129 31.83 1.30 17.31
N ASP A 130 33.11 1.34 16.96
CA ASP A 130 34.26 1.00 17.81
C ASP A 130 35.23 2.20 17.86
N GLY A 131 35.20 2.92 18.98
CA GLY A 131 35.89 4.22 19.10
C GLY A 131 35.40 5.22 18.05
N ASP A 132 36.32 5.70 17.21
CA ASP A 132 36.04 6.66 16.14
C ASP A 132 35.64 5.99 14.81
N PHE A 133 35.81 4.67 14.69
CA PHE A 133 35.46 3.93 13.50
C PHE A 133 34.01 3.43 13.59
N TYR A 134 33.24 3.58 12.51
CA TYR A 134 31.89 3.03 12.43
C TYR A 134 31.59 2.59 11.00
N GLU A 135 30.72 1.60 10.90
CA GLU A 135 30.11 1.17 9.64
C GLU A 135 28.61 0.95 9.81
N LYS A 136 27.90 0.85 8.68
CA LYS A 136 26.43 0.67 8.70
C LYS A 136 25.88 -0.23 7.62
N ALA A 137 24.77 -0.89 7.93
CA ALA A 137 23.94 -1.62 6.97
C ALA A 137 22.54 -1.00 6.84
N LEU A 138 21.97 -1.12 5.64
CA LEU A 138 20.56 -0.84 5.40
C LEU A 138 19.74 -2.11 5.66
N VAL A 139 18.64 -1.97 6.39
CA VAL A 139 17.64 -3.02 6.61
C VAL A 139 16.28 -2.47 6.22
N GLU A 140 15.54 -3.19 5.38
CA GLU A 140 14.17 -2.80 5.00
C GLU A 140 13.16 -3.65 5.76
N LEU A 141 12.26 -3.00 6.48
CA LEU A 141 11.10 -3.62 7.11
C LEU A 141 9.87 -3.27 6.27
N LYS A 142 9.18 -4.28 5.76
CA LYS A 142 7.85 -4.13 5.16
C LYS A 142 6.83 -4.67 6.13
N VAL A 143 6.07 -3.77 6.72
CA VAL A 143 4.93 -4.17 7.54
C VAL A 143 3.79 -4.51 6.60
N ALA A 144 3.49 -5.80 6.48
CA ALA A 144 2.31 -6.24 5.79
C ALA A 144 1.10 -5.83 6.65
N GLU A 145 0.22 -5.03 6.06
CA GLU A 145 -1.13 -4.91 6.61
C GLU A 145 -1.75 -6.30 6.52
N TRP A 146 -1.87 -7.02 7.65
CA TRP A 146 -2.49 -8.34 7.73
C TRP A 146 -3.86 -8.40 7.04
N ARG A 147 -4.52 -7.24 6.97
CA ARG A 147 -5.79 -7.06 6.29
C ARG A 147 -5.68 -7.22 4.78
N LYS A 148 -4.58 -6.88 4.08
CA LYS A 148 -4.54 -7.02 2.61
C LYS A 148 -4.38 -8.48 2.16
N ILE A 149 -3.64 -9.30 2.91
CA ILE A 149 -3.34 -10.69 2.54
C ILE A 149 -4.60 -11.59 2.62
N GLN A 150 -5.54 -11.25 3.49
CA GLN A 150 -6.76 -12.04 3.70
C GLN A 150 -7.91 -11.66 2.77
N TYR A 151 -7.78 -10.58 1.98
CA TYR A 151 -8.86 -9.98 1.22
C TYR A 151 -8.57 -10.07 -0.27
N MET A 152 -9.59 -10.38 -1.06
CA MET A 152 -9.54 -10.24 -2.51
C MET A 152 -9.54 -8.76 -2.84
N ALA A 153 -8.70 -8.34 -3.78
CA ALA A 153 -8.67 -6.97 -4.27
C ALA A 153 -9.41 -6.91 -5.62
N PRO A 154 -10.75 -6.76 -5.65
CA PRO A 154 -11.48 -6.68 -6.90
C PRO A 154 -11.12 -5.40 -7.66
N ASP A 155 -11.16 -5.51 -8.99
CA ASP A 155 -10.88 -4.37 -9.85
C ASP A 155 -12.12 -3.50 -9.97
N VAL A 156 -12.30 -2.55 -9.04
CA VAL A 156 -13.54 -1.77 -8.97
C VAL A 156 -13.63 -0.77 -10.13
N ILE A 157 -14.66 -0.94 -10.96
CA ILE A 157 -14.99 -0.10 -12.12
C ILE A 157 -16.30 0.64 -11.83
N LEU A 158 -16.37 1.95 -12.08
CA LEU A 158 -17.59 2.75 -11.91
C LEU A 158 -18.59 2.46 -13.03
N ASP A 159 -19.86 2.28 -12.65
CA ASP A 159 -20.97 2.04 -13.57
C ASP A 159 -21.68 3.36 -13.96
N PRO A 160 -21.51 3.86 -15.21
CA PRO A 160 -22.16 5.09 -15.67
C PRO A 160 -23.69 5.04 -15.69
N ASP A 161 -24.29 3.84 -15.76
CA ASP A 161 -25.75 3.68 -15.77
C ASP A 161 -26.36 3.87 -14.39
N THR A 162 -25.55 3.80 -13.33
CA THR A 162 -25.97 4.09 -11.96
C THR A 162 -25.75 5.56 -11.58
N ALA A 163 -24.81 6.23 -12.24
CA ALA A 163 -24.36 7.57 -11.88
C ALA A 163 -25.49 8.61 -12.00
N ASN A 164 -25.67 9.43 -10.98
CA ASN A 164 -26.54 10.60 -11.07
C ASN A 164 -26.14 11.49 -12.27
N ALA A 165 -27.13 12.12 -12.91
CA ALA A 165 -26.91 12.92 -14.10
C ALA A 165 -25.95 14.12 -13.92
N ILE A 166 -25.73 14.59 -12.69
CA ILE A 166 -24.74 15.63 -12.40
C ILE A 166 -23.30 15.10 -12.30
N LEU A 167 -23.11 13.78 -12.27
CA LEU A 167 -21.80 13.16 -12.13
C LEU A 167 -21.19 12.83 -13.49
N LEU A 168 -19.87 13.01 -13.57
CA LEU A 168 -19.03 12.69 -14.71
C LEU A 168 -18.15 11.51 -14.31
N VAL A 169 -18.39 10.36 -14.90
CA VAL A 169 -17.50 9.20 -14.82
C VAL A 169 -16.43 9.34 -15.90
N SER A 170 -15.16 9.13 -15.55
CA SER A 170 -14.04 9.18 -16.51
C SER A 170 -14.12 8.05 -17.54
N GLU A 171 -13.38 8.19 -18.64
CA GLU A 171 -13.33 7.20 -19.73
C GLU A 171 -12.80 5.84 -19.26
N ASP A 172 -11.82 5.83 -18.35
CA ASP A 172 -11.28 4.62 -17.72
C ASP A 172 -12.17 4.07 -16.59
N GLN A 173 -13.31 4.75 -16.31
CA GLN A 173 -14.28 4.39 -15.29
C GLN A 173 -13.69 4.28 -13.87
N ARG A 174 -12.61 5.00 -13.56
CA ARG A 174 -11.99 5.02 -12.23
C ARG A 174 -12.25 6.27 -11.44
N SER A 175 -12.53 7.38 -12.11
CA SER A 175 -12.68 8.68 -11.49
C SER A 175 -14.11 9.19 -11.64
N VAL A 176 -14.58 9.88 -10.62
CA VAL A 176 -15.84 10.63 -10.65
C VAL A 176 -15.60 12.10 -10.31
N GLN A 177 -16.21 12.98 -11.11
CA GLN A 177 -16.28 14.42 -10.89
C GLN A 177 -17.72 14.91 -10.93
N ARG A 178 -17.95 16.11 -10.40
CA ARG A 178 -19.27 16.75 -10.45
C ARG A 178 -19.26 17.77 -11.59
N ALA A 179 -20.28 17.74 -12.44
CA ALA A 179 -20.55 18.81 -13.40
C ALA A 179 -21.17 20.03 -12.70
N GLU A 180 -21.22 21.16 -13.41
CA GLU A 180 -21.96 22.33 -12.97
C GLU A 180 -23.48 22.11 -13.06
N GLU A 181 -23.92 21.44 -14.12
CA GLU A 181 -25.33 21.17 -14.41
C GLU A 181 -25.56 19.68 -14.70
N PRO A 182 -26.76 19.14 -14.38
CA PRO A 182 -27.14 17.79 -14.74
C PRO A 182 -27.14 17.59 -16.27
N ARG A 183 -26.66 16.44 -16.72
CA ARG A 183 -26.67 16.04 -18.12
C ARG A 183 -28.03 15.47 -18.52
N ASP A 184 -28.35 15.58 -19.80
CA ASP A 184 -29.49 14.88 -20.39
C ASP A 184 -29.12 13.40 -20.60
N LEU A 185 -29.50 12.55 -19.64
CA LEU A 185 -29.25 11.11 -19.64
C LEU A 185 -30.56 10.35 -19.43
N PRO A 186 -30.69 9.12 -19.96
CA PRO A 186 -31.86 8.29 -19.73
C PRO A 186 -32.09 8.02 -18.24
N ASP A 187 -33.35 8.10 -17.81
CA ASP A 187 -33.76 7.74 -16.45
C ASP A 187 -33.99 6.23 -16.29
N ASN A 188 -32.95 5.43 -16.55
CA ASN A 188 -32.99 3.98 -16.36
C ASN A 188 -33.12 3.60 -14.87
N PRO A 189 -33.77 2.48 -14.51
CA PRO A 189 -34.07 2.13 -13.11
C PRO A 189 -32.88 2.13 -12.15
N GLU A 190 -31.69 1.82 -12.65
CA GLU A 190 -30.44 1.69 -11.90
C GLU A 190 -29.85 3.04 -11.51
N ARG A 191 -30.21 4.12 -12.22
CA ARG A 191 -29.67 5.46 -12.04
C ARG A 191 -30.17 6.11 -10.76
N PHE A 192 -29.27 6.67 -9.96
CA PHE A 192 -29.65 7.54 -8.85
C PHE A 192 -30.21 8.85 -9.37
N GLU A 193 -31.48 9.11 -9.07
CA GLU A 193 -32.17 10.33 -9.53
C GLU A 193 -31.80 11.54 -8.64
N TRP A 194 -31.84 11.36 -7.32
CA TRP A 194 -31.70 12.46 -6.34
C TRP A 194 -30.33 12.52 -5.66
N ARG A 195 -29.73 11.37 -5.37
CA ARG A 195 -28.44 11.30 -4.68
C ARG A 195 -27.32 11.42 -5.69
N TYR A 196 -26.31 12.22 -5.40
CA TYR A 196 -25.11 12.35 -6.24
C TYR A 196 -24.17 11.16 -6.01
N CYS A 197 -24.70 9.96 -6.24
CA CYS A 197 -24.02 8.70 -6.08
C CYS A 197 -23.73 8.04 -7.43
N VAL A 198 -22.72 7.18 -7.44
CA VAL A 198 -22.39 6.22 -8.48
C VAL A 198 -21.96 4.91 -7.80
N LEU A 199 -22.23 3.77 -8.43
CA LEU A 199 -21.84 2.44 -7.93
C LEU A 199 -20.67 1.86 -8.72
N GLY A 200 -20.04 0.84 -8.14
CA GLY A 200 -19.23 -0.10 -8.91
C GLY A 200 -20.08 -1.02 -9.80
N CYS A 201 -19.50 -1.57 -10.87
CA CYS A 201 -20.17 -2.53 -11.77
C CYS A 201 -20.46 -3.87 -11.07
N GLU A 202 -19.55 -4.33 -10.23
CA GLU A 202 -19.66 -5.61 -9.52
C GLU A 202 -20.24 -5.44 -8.10
N ASN A 203 -20.95 -6.48 -7.65
CA ASN A 203 -21.44 -6.59 -6.27
C ASN A 203 -20.86 -7.82 -5.58
N PHE A 204 -20.88 -7.79 -4.26
CA PHE A 204 -20.37 -8.85 -3.40
C PHE A 204 -21.50 -9.50 -2.62
N THR A 205 -21.56 -10.82 -2.65
CA THR A 205 -22.53 -11.65 -1.92
C THR A 205 -21.88 -12.57 -0.88
N SER A 206 -20.55 -12.59 -0.83
CA SER A 206 -19.73 -13.46 0.03
C SER A 206 -18.27 -13.02 -0.03
N GLY A 207 -17.48 -13.44 0.93
CA GLY A 207 -16.04 -13.29 0.97
C GLY A 207 -15.55 -11.97 1.54
N ARG A 208 -14.23 -11.82 1.51
CA ARG A 208 -13.50 -10.64 1.97
C ARG A 208 -12.96 -9.86 0.79
N HIS A 209 -13.35 -8.59 0.67
CA HIS A 209 -13.03 -7.72 -0.47
C HIS A 209 -12.42 -6.39 -0.03
N TYR A 210 -11.46 -5.91 -0.80
CA TYR A 210 -10.70 -4.71 -0.48
C TYR A 210 -10.45 -3.84 -1.71
N TRP A 211 -10.66 -2.53 -1.59
CA TRP A 211 -10.22 -1.57 -2.59
C TRP A 211 -9.77 -0.27 -1.95
N GLU A 212 -8.95 0.49 -2.68
CA GLU A 212 -8.45 1.79 -2.26
C GLU A 212 -9.07 2.91 -3.10
N VAL A 213 -9.34 4.04 -2.46
CA VAL A 213 -9.83 5.26 -3.11
C VAL A 213 -8.92 6.42 -2.75
N GLU A 214 -8.37 7.06 -3.78
CA GLU A 214 -7.68 8.33 -3.66
C GLU A 214 -8.70 9.46 -3.54
N VAL A 215 -8.71 10.08 -2.36
CA VAL A 215 -9.56 11.23 -2.02
C VAL A 215 -8.79 12.55 -2.18
N GLY A 216 -7.46 12.49 -2.23
CA GLY A 216 -6.58 13.65 -2.40
C GLY A 216 -6.83 14.72 -1.35
N ASP A 217 -6.85 15.99 -1.77
CA ASP A 217 -7.13 17.13 -0.89
C ASP A 217 -8.60 17.60 -0.97
N ARG A 218 -9.53 16.76 -1.50
CA ARG A 218 -10.96 17.08 -1.62
C ARG A 218 -11.56 17.48 -0.27
N LYS A 219 -12.52 18.41 -0.28
CA LYS A 219 -13.18 18.95 0.92
C LYS A 219 -14.52 18.30 1.22
N GLU A 220 -15.11 17.59 0.26
CA GLU A 220 -16.28 16.74 0.45
C GLU A 220 -16.20 15.48 -0.40
N TRP A 221 -16.50 14.35 0.25
CA TRP A 221 -16.64 13.02 -0.35
C TRP A 221 -17.24 12.05 0.67
N HIS A 222 -17.98 11.04 0.22
CA HIS A 222 -18.40 9.90 1.04
C HIS A 222 -18.28 8.61 0.24
N ILE A 223 -17.77 7.56 0.87
CA ILE A 223 -17.48 6.27 0.24
C ILE A 223 -17.83 5.11 1.18
N GLY A 224 -18.06 3.93 0.60
CA GLY A 224 -18.31 2.71 1.35
C GLY A 224 -19.06 1.70 0.49
N VAL A 225 -20.04 1.02 1.09
CA VAL A 225 -20.91 0.07 0.37
C VAL A 225 -22.38 0.38 0.58
N CYS A 226 -23.22 -0.05 -0.37
CA CYS A 226 -24.66 -0.06 -0.23
C CYS A 226 -25.31 -1.35 -0.73
N SER A 227 -26.46 -1.69 -0.17
CA SER A 227 -27.27 -2.83 -0.64
C SER A 227 -27.75 -2.62 -2.07
N LYS A 228 -27.89 -3.70 -2.84
CA LYS A 228 -28.42 -3.66 -4.22
C LYS A 228 -29.79 -2.98 -4.31
N ASN A 229 -30.63 -3.22 -3.31
CA ASN A 229 -32.05 -2.82 -3.26
C ASN A 229 -32.32 -1.43 -2.66
N VAL A 230 -31.28 -0.60 -2.46
CA VAL A 230 -31.48 0.77 -1.95
C VAL A 230 -32.40 1.60 -2.87
N GLU A 231 -33.19 2.49 -2.28
CA GLU A 231 -34.06 3.40 -3.03
C GLU A 231 -33.25 4.41 -3.85
N ARG A 232 -33.41 4.36 -5.19
CA ARG A 232 -32.65 5.18 -6.15
C ARG A 232 -33.49 6.29 -6.82
N LYS A 233 -34.82 6.18 -6.81
CA LYS A 233 -35.76 7.07 -7.50
C LYS A 233 -36.55 7.94 -6.53
N LYS A 234 -37.21 7.32 -5.57
CA LYS A 234 -38.22 7.98 -4.73
C LYS A 234 -37.57 8.83 -3.63
N GLY A 235 -37.37 10.10 -3.94
CA GLY A 235 -37.11 11.16 -2.96
C GLY A 235 -35.86 10.96 -2.09
N TRP A 236 -35.69 11.88 -1.14
CA TRP A 236 -34.53 11.85 -0.25
C TRP A 236 -34.77 10.88 0.90
N VAL A 237 -34.10 9.74 0.88
CA VAL A 237 -33.91 8.86 2.03
C VAL A 237 -32.54 9.18 2.65
N LYS A 238 -32.37 9.03 3.97
CA LYS A 238 -31.05 9.21 4.58
C LYS A 238 -30.10 8.09 4.14
N MET A 239 -28.82 8.39 3.97
CA MET A 239 -27.79 7.36 3.80
C MET A 239 -27.37 6.90 5.19
N THR A 240 -27.96 5.80 5.66
CA THR A 240 -27.65 5.19 6.95
C THR A 240 -27.68 3.66 6.82
N PRO A 241 -27.09 2.92 7.78
CA PRO A 241 -27.12 1.46 7.76
C PRO A 241 -28.54 0.88 7.68
N GLU A 242 -29.51 1.50 8.34
CA GLU A 242 -30.91 1.07 8.33
C GLU A 242 -31.54 1.19 6.93
N ASN A 243 -31.00 2.07 6.09
CA ASN A 243 -31.41 2.25 4.70
C ASN A 243 -30.46 1.55 3.72
N GLY A 244 -29.59 0.65 4.20
CA GLY A 244 -28.68 -0.13 3.38
C GLY A 244 -27.42 0.62 2.94
N TYR A 245 -26.95 1.62 3.69
CA TYR A 245 -25.71 2.35 3.39
C TYR A 245 -24.72 2.31 4.56
N TRP A 246 -23.51 1.84 4.29
CA TRP A 246 -22.40 1.82 5.25
C TRP A 246 -21.27 2.68 4.69
N THR A 247 -21.40 3.99 4.88
CA THR A 247 -20.51 4.97 4.27
C THR A 247 -19.95 5.94 5.29
N MET A 248 -18.68 6.29 5.13
CA MET A 248 -18.03 7.37 5.88
C MET A 248 -17.42 8.38 4.91
N GLY A 249 -17.10 9.56 5.41
CA GLY A 249 -16.60 10.61 4.54
C GLY A 249 -16.17 11.87 5.25
N LEU A 250 -15.94 12.90 4.44
CA LEU A 250 -15.52 14.23 4.83
C LEU A 250 -16.59 15.24 4.40
N THR A 251 -16.86 16.23 5.25
CA THR A 251 -17.70 17.39 4.93
C THR A 251 -17.01 18.66 5.44
N ASP A 252 -17.27 19.80 4.80
CA ASP A 252 -16.73 21.12 5.16
C ASP A 252 -15.19 21.14 5.29
N GLY A 253 -14.48 20.25 4.58
CA GLY A 253 -13.02 20.19 4.54
C GLY A 253 -12.33 19.61 5.77
N ASN A 254 -12.99 19.47 6.91
CA ASN A 254 -12.36 18.92 8.14
C ASN A 254 -13.29 18.08 9.03
N LYS A 255 -14.56 17.89 8.69
CA LYS A 255 -15.51 17.11 9.50
C LYS A 255 -15.61 15.69 8.96
N TYR A 256 -14.76 14.81 9.48
CA TYR A 256 -14.85 13.37 9.18
C TYR A 256 -16.01 12.74 9.95
N ARG A 257 -16.85 11.97 9.25
CA ARG A 257 -18.06 11.37 9.82
C ARG A 257 -18.35 9.99 9.23
N ALA A 258 -18.82 9.08 10.07
CA ALA A 258 -19.58 7.92 9.60
C ALA A 258 -21.06 8.32 9.48
N LEU A 259 -21.72 7.93 8.38
CA LEU A 259 -23.13 8.21 8.14
C LEU A 259 -24.04 7.21 8.86
N THR A 260 -23.95 7.19 10.19
CA THR A 260 -24.84 6.47 11.11
C THR A 260 -26.02 7.36 11.54
N GLU A 261 -27.00 6.80 12.24
CA GLU A 261 -28.05 7.57 12.92
C GLU A 261 -27.95 7.39 14.45
N PRO A 262 -27.57 8.44 15.22
CA PRO A 262 -27.06 9.73 14.75
C PRO A 262 -25.67 9.61 14.12
N ARG A 263 -25.27 10.61 13.33
CA ARG A 263 -23.95 10.64 12.67
C ARG A 263 -22.81 10.60 13.69
N THR A 264 -21.85 9.70 13.51
CA THR A 264 -20.66 9.61 14.36
C THR A 264 -19.55 10.51 13.81
N ASN A 265 -19.14 11.52 14.59
CA ASN A 265 -17.98 12.34 14.26
C ASN A 265 -16.68 11.58 14.54
N LEU A 266 -15.74 11.64 13.62
CA LEU A 266 -14.45 10.94 13.70
C LEU A 266 -13.33 11.97 13.92
N LYS A 267 -12.41 11.66 14.85
CA LYS A 267 -11.21 12.46 15.09
C LYS A 267 -10.02 11.71 14.51
N LEU A 268 -9.52 12.17 13.38
CA LEU A 268 -8.37 11.57 12.72
C LEU A 268 -7.11 12.37 13.08
N PRO A 269 -5.98 11.70 13.38
CA PRO A 269 -4.72 12.38 13.70
C PRO A 269 -4.19 13.14 12.48
N GLU A 270 -4.32 12.55 11.29
CA GLU A 270 -3.92 13.15 10.01
C GLU A 270 -5.04 12.98 8.96
N PRO A 271 -5.21 13.95 8.05
CA PRO A 271 -6.14 13.80 6.91
C PRO A 271 -5.70 12.69 5.95
N PRO A 272 -6.50 11.64 5.72
CA PRO A 272 -6.15 10.61 4.75
C PRO A 272 -6.22 11.17 3.32
N ARG A 273 -5.17 10.96 2.53
CA ARG A 273 -5.18 11.20 1.08
C ARG A 273 -5.70 10.02 0.28
N LYS A 274 -5.65 8.84 0.89
CA LYS A 274 -6.13 7.58 0.34
C LYS A 274 -6.81 6.77 1.43
N VAL A 275 -7.96 6.19 1.11
CA VAL A 275 -8.76 5.39 2.05
C VAL A 275 -8.92 3.97 1.52
N GLY A 276 -8.55 2.99 2.32
CA GLY A 276 -8.83 1.58 2.08
C GLY A 276 -10.19 1.19 2.65
N ILE A 277 -11.02 0.52 1.86
CA ILE A 277 -12.33 -0.01 2.26
C ILE A 277 -12.24 -1.53 2.29
N PHE A 278 -12.56 -2.11 3.44
CA PHE A 278 -12.54 -3.55 3.69
C PHE A 278 -13.96 -4.02 3.98
N LEU A 279 -14.41 -5.02 3.22
CA LEU A 279 -15.67 -5.73 3.42
C LEU A 279 -15.36 -7.17 3.79
N ASP A 280 -15.87 -7.65 4.91
CA ASP A 280 -15.99 -9.07 5.23
C ASP A 280 -17.48 -9.40 5.32
N TYR A 281 -17.99 -10.05 4.26
CA TYR A 281 -19.42 -10.26 4.10
C TYR A 281 -19.96 -11.24 5.15
N GLU A 282 -19.25 -12.33 5.42
CA GLU A 282 -19.70 -13.37 6.36
C GLU A 282 -19.76 -12.89 7.81
N THR A 283 -18.79 -12.08 8.25
CA THR A 283 -18.76 -11.54 9.62
C THR A 283 -19.59 -10.28 9.78
N GLY A 284 -20.01 -9.65 8.67
CA GLY A 284 -20.76 -8.42 8.72
C GLY A 284 -19.90 -7.17 8.92
N GLU A 285 -18.58 -7.26 8.70
CA GLU A 285 -17.65 -6.18 8.98
C GLU A 285 -17.43 -5.28 7.75
N ILE A 286 -17.52 -3.97 7.98
CA ILE A 286 -17.10 -2.95 7.02
C ILE A 286 -16.17 -1.97 7.74
N SER A 287 -14.93 -1.91 7.28
CA SER A 287 -13.85 -1.18 7.93
C SER A 287 -13.12 -0.23 6.97
N PHE A 288 -12.66 0.91 7.49
CA PHE A 288 -11.98 1.97 6.76
C PHE A 288 -10.63 2.26 7.39
N TYR A 289 -9.62 2.41 6.54
CA TYR A 289 -8.24 2.67 6.93
C TYR A 289 -7.64 3.80 6.09
N ASN A 290 -6.71 4.54 6.68
CA ASN A 290 -5.84 5.40 5.89
C ASN A 290 -4.85 4.48 5.17
N ALA A 291 -4.99 4.35 3.85
CA ALA A 291 -4.17 3.44 3.05
C ALA A 291 -2.72 3.93 2.85
N THR A 292 -2.38 5.11 3.39
CA THR A 292 -1.01 5.65 3.34
C THR A 292 -0.15 5.17 4.51
N ASP A 293 -0.71 5.19 5.72
CA ASP A 293 0.00 4.86 6.97
C ASP A 293 -0.55 3.62 7.68
N GLY A 294 -1.60 2.99 7.14
CA GLY A 294 -2.27 1.81 7.68
C GLY A 294 -3.08 2.07 8.95
N SER A 295 -3.29 3.33 9.36
CA SER A 295 -4.05 3.67 10.56
C SER A 295 -5.55 3.41 10.39
N HIS A 296 -6.20 2.95 11.45
CA HIS A 296 -7.65 2.73 11.47
C HIS A 296 -8.40 4.06 11.47
N ILE A 297 -9.45 4.14 10.65
CA ILE A 297 -10.34 5.29 10.59
C ILE A 297 -11.66 4.97 11.31
N TYR A 298 -12.35 3.93 10.88
CA TYR A 298 -13.65 3.56 11.41
C TYR A 298 -14.05 2.13 11.01
N THR A 299 -14.80 1.45 11.87
CA THR A 299 -15.43 0.16 11.56
C THR A 299 -16.89 0.26 11.97
N PHE A 300 -17.80 -0.08 11.08
CA PHE A 300 -19.22 -0.16 11.41
C PHE A 300 -19.48 -1.31 12.38
N PRO A 301 -20.50 -1.19 13.26
CA PRO A 301 -21.00 -2.34 13.99
C PRO A 301 -21.33 -3.49 13.03
N HIS A 302 -21.01 -4.72 13.43
CA HIS A 302 -21.25 -5.89 12.60
C HIS A 302 -22.73 -5.97 12.21
N ALA A 303 -22.97 -6.17 10.92
CA ALA A 303 -24.30 -6.21 10.33
C ALA A 303 -24.57 -7.56 9.66
N SER A 304 -25.79 -8.07 9.75
CA SER A 304 -26.18 -9.28 9.01
C SER A 304 -26.61 -8.91 7.60
N PHE A 305 -25.74 -9.11 6.61
CA PHE A 305 -26.05 -8.82 5.21
C PHE A 305 -26.91 -9.92 4.59
N SER A 306 -28.02 -9.53 3.98
CA SER A 306 -28.90 -10.42 3.20
C SER A 306 -28.95 -10.07 1.71
N GLU A 307 -28.39 -8.93 1.34
CA GLU A 307 -28.45 -8.36 -0.01
C GLU A 307 -27.03 -8.24 -0.59
N PRO A 308 -26.87 -8.40 -1.91
CA PRO A 308 -25.60 -8.09 -2.55
C PRO A 308 -25.19 -6.64 -2.26
N LEU A 309 -23.91 -6.42 -1.98
CA LEU A 309 -23.36 -5.10 -1.66
C LEU A 309 -22.55 -4.56 -2.82
N TYR A 310 -22.82 -3.31 -3.21
CA TYR A 310 -22.05 -2.58 -4.21
C TYR A 310 -21.11 -1.58 -3.53
N PRO A 311 -19.89 -1.36 -4.05
CA PRO A 311 -19.14 -0.14 -3.80
C PRO A 311 -20.00 1.08 -4.16
N VAL A 312 -20.04 2.08 -3.28
CA VAL A 312 -20.78 3.33 -3.52
C VAL A 312 -19.89 4.53 -3.26
N PHE A 313 -20.00 5.52 -4.14
CA PHE A 313 -19.22 6.75 -4.11
C PHE A 313 -20.14 7.95 -4.24
N ARG A 314 -19.91 8.99 -3.44
CA ARG A 314 -20.71 10.21 -3.44
C ARG A 314 -19.83 11.44 -3.36
N ILE A 315 -20.09 12.40 -4.23
CA ILE A 315 -19.51 13.74 -4.20
C ILE A 315 -20.60 14.80 -4.38
N LEU A 316 -20.61 15.81 -3.52
CA LEU A 316 -21.60 16.87 -3.49
C LEU A 316 -21.06 18.19 -4.04
N THR A 317 -19.76 18.46 -3.86
CA THR A 317 -19.12 19.74 -4.18
C THR A 317 -18.47 19.75 -5.56
N LEU A 318 -18.46 20.92 -6.19
CA LEU A 318 -17.66 21.20 -7.39
C LEU A 318 -16.23 21.48 -6.93
N GLU A 319 -15.30 20.58 -7.24
CA GLU A 319 -13.89 20.70 -6.85
C GLU A 319 -13.01 20.19 -8.00
N PRO A 320 -11.80 20.76 -8.19
CA PRO A 320 -10.92 20.38 -9.31
C PRO A 320 -10.30 18.98 -9.17
N ILE A 321 -10.32 18.41 -7.97
CA ILE A 321 -9.72 17.11 -7.67
C ILE A 321 -10.80 16.04 -7.81
N ALA A 322 -10.62 15.05 -8.69
CA ALA A 322 -11.56 13.94 -8.80
C ALA A 322 -11.48 12.98 -7.59
N LEU A 323 -12.55 12.22 -7.34
CA LEU A 323 -12.48 11.04 -6.48
C LEU A 323 -12.11 9.83 -7.34
N THR A 324 -11.02 9.13 -7.04
CA THR A 324 -10.42 8.14 -7.97
C THR A 324 -10.17 6.81 -7.28
N ILE A 325 -10.63 5.71 -7.88
CA ILE A 325 -10.33 4.35 -7.44
C ILE A 325 -8.90 4.00 -7.82
N CYS A 326 -8.11 3.48 -6.88
CA CYS A 326 -6.76 3.04 -7.19
C CYS A 326 -6.79 1.69 -7.93
N PRO A 327 -6.05 1.54 -9.04
CA PRO A 327 -5.93 0.26 -9.73
C PRO A 327 -5.18 -0.74 -8.86
N ILE A 328 -5.46 -2.03 -9.05
CA ILE A 328 -4.66 -3.10 -8.45
C ILE A 328 -3.25 -3.01 -9.04
N PRO A 329 -2.17 -3.08 -8.23
CA PRO A 329 -0.84 -3.26 -8.76
C PRO A 329 -0.81 -4.56 -9.57
N LYS A 330 -0.68 -4.46 -10.90
CA LYS A 330 -0.40 -5.64 -11.72
C LYS A 330 0.92 -6.21 -11.22
N GLU A 331 0.90 -7.42 -10.68
CA GLU A 331 2.14 -8.17 -10.50
C GLU A 331 2.81 -8.23 -11.88
N VAL A 332 4.03 -7.71 -11.97
CA VAL A 332 4.84 -7.85 -13.17
C VAL A 332 5.16 -9.33 -13.24
N GLU A 333 4.40 -10.07 -14.06
CA GLU A 333 4.80 -11.41 -14.49
C GLU A 333 6.22 -11.27 -15.06
N SER A 334 7.19 -11.81 -14.32
CA SER A 334 8.52 -12.03 -14.86
C SER A 334 8.35 -13.06 -15.96
N SER A 335 8.28 -12.57 -17.21
CA SER A 335 8.39 -13.44 -18.38
C SER A 335 9.68 -14.26 -18.24
N PRO A 336 9.65 -15.58 -18.45
CA PRO A 336 10.88 -16.36 -18.51
C PRO A 336 11.69 -15.86 -19.70
N ASP A 337 12.89 -15.38 -19.42
CA ASP A 337 13.90 -15.02 -20.39
C ASP A 337 14.21 -16.26 -21.26
N PRO A 338 13.95 -16.25 -22.58
CA PRO A 338 14.10 -17.43 -23.42
C PRO A 338 15.55 -17.54 -23.91
N ASP A 339 16.53 -17.60 -23.02
CA ASP A 339 17.94 -17.77 -23.42
C ASP A 339 18.76 -18.52 -22.36
N LEU A 340 18.33 -19.76 -22.05
CA LEU A 340 19.21 -20.78 -21.51
C LEU A 340 18.94 -22.11 -22.22
N VAL A 341 19.51 -22.26 -23.41
CA VAL A 341 19.69 -23.56 -24.05
C VAL A 341 20.83 -24.28 -23.31
N PRO A 342 20.60 -25.44 -22.68
CA PRO A 342 21.69 -26.27 -22.19
C PRO A 342 22.35 -26.97 -23.38
N ASP A 343 23.63 -26.69 -23.59
CA ASP A 343 24.48 -27.40 -24.55
C ASP A 343 24.66 -28.86 -24.12
N HIS A 344 23.89 -29.75 -24.75
CA HIS A 344 24.10 -31.20 -24.70
C HIS A 344 24.68 -31.65 -26.04
N SER A 345 25.98 -31.45 -26.23
CA SER A 345 26.71 -31.98 -27.38
C SER A 345 28.01 -32.69 -27.00
N LEU A 346 27.95 -33.62 -26.04
CA LEU A 346 28.97 -34.66 -25.86
C LEU A 346 28.35 -35.98 -25.37
N GLU A 347 27.60 -36.67 -26.22
CA GLU A 347 27.45 -38.12 -26.12
C GLU A 347 27.71 -38.76 -27.49
N THR A 348 28.60 -39.76 -27.47
CA THR A 348 29.10 -40.50 -28.62
C THR A 348 28.06 -41.55 -29.07
N PRO A 349 27.92 -41.81 -30.39
CA PRO A 349 26.86 -42.69 -30.88
C PRO A 349 27.25 -44.16 -30.79
N VAL A 350 26.31 -44.99 -30.33
CA VAL A 350 26.28 -46.43 -30.58
C VAL A 350 25.06 -46.72 -31.46
N THR A 351 25.31 -47.10 -32.72
CA THR A 351 24.33 -47.78 -33.59
C THR A 351 24.46 -49.29 -33.33
N PRO A 352 23.41 -50.14 -33.49
CA PRO A 352 22.73 -50.35 -34.78
C PRO A 352 21.23 -50.73 -34.74
N GLY A 353 20.54 -50.61 -35.89
CA GLY A 353 19.40 -51.48 -36.20
C GLY A 353 18.28 -50.86 -37.06
N LEU A 354 18.17 -51.31 -38.31
CA LEU A 354 17.16 -50.95 -39.31
C LEU A 354 15.70 -51.25 -38.90
N ALA A 355 14.74 -50.43 -39.37
CA ALA A 355 13.73 -50.83 -40.37
C ALA A 355 12.77 -49.67 -40.74
N ASN A 356 12.62 -49.45 -42.06
CA ASN A 356 11.42 -49.15 -42.88
C ASN A 356 10.11 -48.76 -42.14
N GLU A 357 9.25 -47.84 -42.60
CA GLU A 357 8.75 -47.61 -43.96
C GLU A 357 7.87 -46.33 -44.03
N SER A 358 7.95 -45.62 -45.17
CA SER A 358 6.92 -44.88 -45.94
C SER A 358 5.67 -44.24 -45.30
N GLY A 359 5.38 -42.99 -45.70
CA GLY A 359 4.00 -42.50 -45.89
C GLY A 359 3.79 -40.98 -45.79
N GLU A 360 3.72 -40.31 -46.94
CA GLU A 360 3.36 -38.88 -47.16
C GLU A 360 1.90 -38.81 -47.72
N PRO A 361 1.28 -37.64 -48.06
CA PRO A 361 0.67 -36.61 -47.21
C PRO A 361 -0.78 -36.21 -47.69
N GLN A 362 -1.24 -35.01 -47.28
CA GLN A 362 -2.37 -34.19 -47.81
C GLN A 362 -3.77 -34.45 -47.19
N ALA A 363 -4.70 -33.49 -47.05
CA ALA A 363 -4.89 -32.21 -47.74
C ALA A 363 -5.69 -31.20 -46.89
N GLU A 364 -5.51 -29.91 -47.23
CA GLU A 364 -6.39 -28.78 -46.97
C GLU A 364 -7.79 -28.98 -47.58
N VAL A 365 -8.84 -28.39 -46.96
CA VAL A 365 -9.91 -27.72 -47.72
C VAL A 365 -10.35 -26.46 -47.00
N THR A 366 -10.33 -25.39 -47.79
CA THR A 366 -10.60 -23.98 -47.51
C THR A 366 -12.09 -23.65 -47.71
N SER A 367 -12.51 -22.53 -47.12
CA SER A 367 -13.44 -21.51 -47.69
C SER A 367 -14.97 -21.70 -47.66
N LEU A 368 -15.70 -20.76 -47.02
CA LEU A 368 -16.41 -19.60 -47.65
C LEU A 368 -17.66 -19.12 -46.87
N LEU A 369 -17.49 -17.92 -46.28
CA LEU A 369 -18.39 -16.75 -46.20
C LEU A 369 -19.43 -16.64 -47.35
N LEU A 370 -20.72 -16.32 -47.13
CA LEU A 370 -21.42 -15.01 -46.96
C LEU A 370 -22.94 -15.26 -47.33
N PRO A 371 -23.92 -14.32 -47.31
CA PRO A 371 -23.93 -12.89 -46.94
C PRO A 371 -25.15 -12.43 -46.08
N ALA A 372 -25.12 -11.13 -45.73
CA ALA A 372 -26.20 -10.32 -45.16
C ALA A 372 -26.94 -9.46 -46.21
N GLN A 373 -28.12 -8.91 -45.85
CA GLN A 373 -28.70 -7.57 -46.17
C GLN A 373 -30.27 -7.57 -46.00
N PRO A 374 -31.03 -6.44 -46.09
CA PRO A 374 -31.02 -5.21 -45.26
C PRO A 374 -32.44 -4.55 -45.02
N GLY A 375 -32.49 -3.40 -44.31
CA GLY A 375 -33.49 -2.28 -44.44
C GLY A 375 -34.81 -2.36 -43.61
N ALA A 376 -35.52 -1.30 -43.21
CA ALA A 376 -35.40 0.18 -43.29
C ALA A 376 -36.50 0.90 -42.43
N GLU A 377 -36.22 2.18 -42.10
CA GLU A 377 -37.06 3.40 -41.87
C GLU A 377 -38.22 3.54 -40.83
N VAL A 378 -38.15 4.47 -39.84
CA VAL A 378 -38.58 5.93 -39.74
C VAL A 378 -40.13 6.13 -39.74
N SER A 379 -40.81 6.77 -38.76
CA SER A 379 -41.06 8.25 -38.58
C SER A 379 -42.03 8.56 -37.37
N PRO A 380 -42.48 9.81 -37.06
CA PRO A 380 -42.42 10.39 -35.69
C PRO A 380 -43.78 10.96 -35.14
N SER A 381 -43.83 11.54 -33.91
CA SER A 381 -44.63 12.76 -33.58
C SER A 381 -44.57 13.25 -32.10
N ALA A 382 -44.31 14.56 -31.96
CA ALA A 382 -45.03 15.60 -31.20
C ALA A 382 -45.01 15.73 -29.64
N THR A 383 -44.24 16.73 -29.17
CA THR A 383 -44.54 17.88 -28.26
C THR A 383 -45.48 17.74 -27.04
N THR A 384 -45.06 18.25 -25.86
CA THR A 384 -45.53 19.53 -25.23
C THR A 384 -44.77 19.88 -23.92
N ASN A 385 -44.50 21.19 -23.75
CA ASN A 385 -43.96 21.96 -22.61
C ASN A 385 -44.48 21.62 -21.19
N GLN A 386 -43.62 21.79 -20.16
CA GLN A 386 -43.83 22.84 -19.13
C GLN A 386 -42.63 23.03 -18.17
N ASN A 387 -42.10 24.25 -18.17
CA ASN A 387 -41.28 24.86 -17.12
C ASN A 387 -42.13 25.14 -15.86
N HIS A 388 -41.63 24.80 -14.67
CA HIS A 388 -41.61 25.62 -13.44
C HIS A 388 -41.46 24.75 -12.16
N LYS A 389 -40.27 24.76 -11.55
CA LYS A 389 -40.02 25.10 -10.12
C LYS A 389 -38.61 24.66 -9.69
N LEU A 390 -37.63 25.50 -9.99
CA LEU A 390 -36.38 25.56 -9.25
C LEU A 390 -36.41 26.83 -8.38
N GLN A 391 -36.90 26.70 -7.15
CA GLN A 391 -36.59 27.57 -6.01
C GLN A 391 -37.51 27.19 -4.84
N ALA A 392 -37.04 26.27 -4.00
CA ALA A 392 -37.30 26.29 -2.56
C ALA A 392 -36.43 25.23 -1.87
N ARG A 393 -35.69 25.70 -0.85
CA ARG A 393 -35.09 24.94 0.25
C ARG A 393 -33.70 24.33 0.03
N THR A 394 -32.76 25.25 -0.15
CA THR A 394 -31.52 25.28 0.63
C THR A 394 -31.86 25.47 2.12
N GLU A 395 -32.29 24.42 2.82
CA GLU A 395 -32.40 24.36 4.30
C GLU A 395 -32.76 22.93 4.75
N ALA A 396 -31.89 21.98 4.42
CA ALA A 396 -31.79 20.68 5.08
C ALA A 396 -30.33 20.14 4.97
N LEU A 397 -29.37 21.06 4.94
CA LEU A 397 -27.94 20.76 4.92
C LEU A 397 -27.46 20.47 6.35
N TYR A 398 -27.86 19.34 6.97
CA TYR A 398 -27.19 18.79 8.17
C TYR A 398 -27.26 17.27 8.30
#